data_AF-A0A0P0LLQ9-F1
#
_entry.id   AF-A0A0P0LLQ9-F1
#
_cell.length_a   1.000
_cell.length_b   1.000
_cell.length_c   1.000
_cell.angle_alpha   90.00
_cell.angle_beta   90.00
_cell.angle_gamma   90.00
#
_symmetry.space_group_name_H-M   'P 1'
#
loop_
_entity.id
_entity.type
_entity.pdbx_description
1 polymer ?
#
loop_
_entity_poly.entity_id
_entity_poly.type
_entity_poly.pdbx_seq_one_letter_code
_entity_poly.pdbx_strand_id
1 'polypeptide(L)'
;MEELELSYKENAFSLLYASLSYCTPNKNKYAYKLEGFDKDWNYVGSQNKATYTNLPAGTYLFKVKATNNDGIWNEKGTSLKITIHPPFYWSTASKLLYFVLVCIAFGFVIRFIIKRTEKKHTAEINKLNANKEKEVHEAKIKFFTMIAHEIRTPVSLIIGPLEKIMKSPVSLPSTVRDDLNIIDRNSQRLLFLVNQLLDFRKVEQEGMKMKFASQNIHQLLKAVCERFEPFIAQHGARLTVKYPEADFTAIVDSEAVTKLVSNLLTNASKYTKDEVTLTCIVQPEQHTFIIRVTDNGIGISKEEQKKIFHPFYQAMDNKPGTGIGLSIVKSIVESHNGCIEVESEVNKGSSFIVTLPIEQAQVLPQDTGTSLLNNPAIPEGILQEDLSGSPIKHKPTMLIVDDNEEMLNFLSSSLADKYSILTAEDGIEALNKLKENEVTLIVSDWMMPRMDGVEFCKAIRTNQATSHIPFILLTAKTDTNSKIEGMDCGADAYIEKPFSMQYLEACIKNLVDLRNLLRQKFSKMPLVPLNSIANNSMDDKFLTRMNEIIEENFSNPELSVDFLAEKLCISRSGLFAKIKTLANITPNELIQVVRLKKAAILLAENKYRINEICYMVGFNNPSYFSKCFQKQFGMKPGEFVNGKREE
;
A
#
# COMPACT_ATOMS: atom_id res chain seq x y z
N MET A 1 -70.84 1.85 -76.66
CA MET A 1 -69.71 1.90 -75.72
C MET A 1 -69.48 3.37 -75.44
N GLU A 2 -69.73 3.83 -74.22
CA GLU A 2 -69.68 5.27 -73.88
C GLU A 2 -68.34 5.66 -73.23
N GLU A 3 -67.66 4.69 -72.60
CA GLU A 3 -66.39 4.89 -71.91
C GLU A 3 -65.43 3.70 -72.14
N LEU A 4 -64.13 4.01 -72.20
CA LEU A 4 -63.01 3.08 -72.35
C LEU A 4 -61.94 3.41 -71.31
N GLU A 5 -61.63 2.46 -70.44
CA GLU A 5 -60.56 2.58 -69.45
C GLU A 5 -59.32 1.81 -69.93
N LEU A 6 -58.17 2.47 -69.91
CA LEU A 6 -56.90 1.93 -70.36
C LEU A 6 -55.85 2.03 -69.25
N SER A 7 -55.01 1.00 -69.15
CA SER A 7 -53.85 1.01 -68.27
C SER A 7 -52.74 1.94 -68.79
N TYR A 8 -51.84 2.39 -67.93
CA TYR A 8 -50.65 3.17 -68.33
C TYR A 8 -49.78 2.45 -69.39
N LYS A 9 -49.89 1.11 -69.50
CA LYS A 9 -49.19 0.30 -70.50
C LYS A 9 -49.87 0.28 -71.87
N GLU A 10 -51.12 0.69 -71.94
CA GLU A 10 -51.98 0.68 -73.13
C GLU A 10 -52.11 2.09 -73.72
N ASN A 11 -51.02 2.86 -73.68
CA ASN A 11 -50.97 4.25 -74.13
C ASN A 11 -50.85 4.40 -75.66
N ALA A 12 -50.97 3.31 -76.40
CA ALA A 12 -50.99 3.27 -77.86
C ALA A 12 -52.18 2.43 -78.35
N PHE A 13 -53.12 3.06 -79.05
CA PHE A 13 -54.33 2.41 -79.55
C PHE A 13 -54.81 3.01 -80.87
N SER A 14 -55.67 2.28 -81.58
CA SER A 14 -56.31 2.75 -82.80
C SER A 14 -57.82 2.61 -82.69
N LEU A 15 -58.54 3.67 -83.08
CA LEU A 15 -59.99 3.69 -83.15
C LEU A 15 -60.43 3.61 -84.61
N LEU A 16 -61.27 2.63 -84.90
CA LEU A 16 -61.94 2.47 -86.20
C LEU A 16 -63.35 3.04 -86.07
N TYR A 17 -63.77 3.85 -87.03
CA TYR A 17 -65.09 4.47 -87.07
C TYR A 17 -65.71 4.27 -88.46
N ALA A 18 -67.04 4.26 -88.54
CA ALA A 18 -67.73 4.09 -89.80
C ALA A 18 -69.01 4.92 -89.82
N SER A 19 -69.37 5.43 -90.99
CA SER A 19 -70.65 6.09 -91.26
C SER A 19 -71.68 5.06 -91.69
N LEU A 20 -72.93 5.20 -91.24
CA LEU A 20 -74.05 4.30 -91.57
C LEU A 20 -74.67 4.57 -92.97
N SER A 21 -73.97 5.31 -93.86
CA SER A 21 -74.43 5.58 -95.23
C SER A 21 -73.82 4.58 -96.22
N TYR A 22 -74.66 3.68 -96.76
CA TYR A 22 -74.22 2.50 -97.53
C TYR A 22 -74.28 2.65 -99.06
N CYS A 23 -74.90 3.70 -99.61
CA CYS A 23 -75.12 3.78 -101.07
C CYS A 23 -73.82 3.98 -101.88
N THR A 24 -72.85 4.75 -101.36
CA THR A 24 -71.48 4.86 -101.92
C THR A 24 -70.46 5.10 -100.80
N PRO A 25 -70.03 4.04 -100.07
CA PRO A 25 -69.19 4.17 -98.87
C PRO A 25 -67.87 4.94 -99.11
N ASN A 26 -67.30 4.83 -100.31
CA ASN A 26 -66.04 5.50 -100.70
C ASN A 26 -66.15 7.02 -100.84
N LYS A 27 -67.36 7.59 -100.85
CA LYS A 27 -67.59 9.05 -100.91
C LYS A 27 -67.76 9.70 -99.52
N ASN A 28 -67.89 8.90 -98.46
CA ASN A 28 -68.01 9.42 -97.10
C ASN A 28 -66.67 10.02 -96.66
N LYS A 29 -66.69 11.26 -96.15
CA LYS A 29 -65.54 11.91 -95.54
C LYS A 29 -65.67 11.91 -94.02
N TYR A 30 -64.55 11.76 -93.31
CA TYR A 30 -64.50 11.72 -91.85
C TYR A 30 -63.62 12.83 -91.29
N ALA A 31 -63.98 13.29 -90.09
CA ALA A 31 -63.17 14.15 -89.27
C ALA A 31 -63.23 13.69 -87.81
N TYR A 32 -62.09 13.69 -87.12
CA TYR A 32 -62.02 13.31 -85.71
C TYR A 32 -61.20 14.31 -84.87
N LYS A 33 -61.42 14.29 -83.55
CA LYS A 33 -60.69 15.10 -82.58
C LYS A 33 -60.60 14.35 -81.25
N LEU A 34 -59.43 14.25 -80.64
CA LEU A 34 -59.24 13.81 -79.26
C LEU A 34 -59.09 15.04 -78.35
N GLU A 35 -60.18 15.45 -77.71
CA GLU A 35 -60.13 16.55 -76.76
C GLU A 35 -59.27 16.18 -75.54
N GLY A 36 -58.37 17.09 -75.18
CA GLY A 36 -57.30 16.84 -74.20
C GLY A 36 -55.94 16.53 -74.84
N PHE A 37 -55.88 16.29 -76.16
CA PHE A 37 -54.62 16.07 -76.90
C PHE A 37 -54.55 16.87 -78.22
N ASP A 38 -55.58 16.77 -79.07
CA ASP A 38 -55.67 17.51 -80.33
C ASP A 38 -56.18 18.94 -80.12
N LYS A 39 -55.54 19.92 -80.80
CA LYS A 39 -55.99 21.32 -80.76
C LYS A 39 -57.23 21.56 -81.64
N ASP A 40 -57.24 21.03 -82.87
CA ASP A 40 -58.30 21.20 -83.87
C ASP A 40 -58.81 19.87 -84.45
N TRP A 41 -59.83 19.92 -85.31
CA TRP A 41 -60.37 18.73 -85.99
C TRP A 41 -59.44 18.24 -87.10
N ASN A 42 -59.17 16.94 -87.12
CA ASN A 42 -58.39 16.28 -88.16
C ASN A 42 -59.33 15.78 -89.27
N TYR A 43 -59.28 16.38 -90.46
CA TYR A 43 -60.06 15.99 -91.63
C TYR A 43 -59.27 14.99 -92.48
N VAL A 44 -59.75 13.74 -92.57
CA VAL A 44 -58.95 12.61 -93.09
C VAL A 44 -59.53 11.95 -94.34
N GLY A 45 -60.42 12.65 -95.06
CA GLY A 45 -61.03 12.11 -96.27
C GLY A 45 -61.81 10.83 -95.98
N SER A 46 -61.60 9.77 -96.77
CA SER A 46 -62.27 8.48 -96.60
C SER A 46 -61.62 7.55 -95.55
N GLN A 47 -60.52 7.98 -94.91
CA GLN A 47 -59.86 7.17 -93.89
C GLN A 47 -60.75 7.03 -92.66
N ASN A 48 -60.87 5.79 -92.18
CA ASN A 48 -61.83 5.42 -91.15
C ASN A 48 -61.14 4.92 -89.87
N LYS A 49 -59.87 5.28 -89.68
CA LYS A 49 -58.99 4.86 -88.58
C LYS A 49 -58.19 6.05 -88.04
N ALA A 50 -58.24 6.27 -86.73
CA ALA A 50 -57.37 7.19 -86.01
C ALA A 50 -56.42 6.40 -85.09
N THR A 51 -55.13 6.69 -85.11
CA THR A 51 -54.12 6.03 -84.28
C THR A 51 -53.45 7.04 -83.38
N TYR A 52 -53.44 6.77 -82.07
CA TYR A 52 -52.70 7.56 -81.08
C TYR A 52 -51.61 6.70 -80.45
N THR A 53 -50.45 7.31 -80.27
CA THR A 53 -49.27 6.68 -79.67
C THR A 53 -48.76 7.54 -78.54
N ASN A 54 -48.40 6.91 -77.43
CA ASN A 54 -47.77 7.55 -76.27
C ASN A 54 -48.63 8.66 -75.64
N LEU A 55 -49.92 8.41 -75.45
CA LEU A 55 -50.81 9.33 -74.73
C LEU A 55 -50.46 9.34 -73.23
N PRO A 56 -50.27 10.51 -72.60
CA PRO A 56 -50.04 10.58 -71.15
C PRO A 56 -51.27 10.13 -70.35
N ALA A 57 -51.09 9.78 -69.08
CA ALA A 57 -52.21 9.45 -68.20
C ALA A 57 -53.15 10.66 -68.04
N GLY A 58 -54.45 10.44 -68.19
CA GLY A 58 -55.45 11.51 -68.25
C GLY A 58 -56.77 11.04 -68.83
N THR A 59 -57.76 11.93 -68.81
CA THR A 59 -59.08 11.69 -69.39
C THR A 59 -59.19 12.46 -70.70
N TYR A 60 -59.53 11.76 -71.77
CA TYR A 60 -59.65 12.26 -73.12
C TYR A 60 -61.06 12.00 -73.65
N LEU A 61 -61.53 12.84 -74.57
CA LEU A 61 -62.82 12.65 -75.24
C LEU A 61 -62.61 12.59 -76.75
N PHE A 62 -62.72 11.40 -77.32
CA PHE A 62 -62.65 11.20 -78.77
C PHE A 62 -63.97 11.58 -79.39
N LYS A 63 -63.96 12.47 -80.38
CA LYS A 63 -65.13 12.89 -81.17
C LYS A 63 -64.89 12.56 -82.62
N VAL A 64 -65.90 12.04 -83.31
CA VAL A 64 -65.86 11.79 -84.75
C VAL A 64 -67.14 12.27 -85.41
N LYS A 65 -67.00 12.89 -86.58
CA LYS A 65 -68.11 13.23 -87.48
C LYS A 65 -67.82 12.75 -88.89
N ALA A 66 -68.88 12.49 -89.63
CA ALA A 66 -68.80 12.00 -91.01
C ALA A 66 -69.76 12.78 -91.91
N THR A 67 -69.50 12.76 -93.22
CA THR A 67 -70.46 13.22 -94.23
C THR A 67 -71.36 12.09 -94.71
N ASN A 68 -72.53 12.45 -95.25
CA ASN A 68 -73.34 11.57 -96.10
C ASN A 68 -72.86 11.63 -97.57
N ASN A 69 -73.53 10.89 -98.47
CA ASN A 69 -73.20 10.86 -99.91
C ASN A 69 -73.29 12.23 -100.60
N ASP A 70 -74.04 13.18 -100.02
CA ASP A 70 -74.23 14.55 -100.54
C ASP A 70 -73.20 15.55 -99.96
N GLY A 71 -72.25 15.07 -99.16
CA GLY A 71 -71.19 15.90 -98.58
C GLY A 71 -71.61 16.72 -97.35
N ILE A 72 -72.80 16.47 -96.79
CA ILE A 72 -73.32 17.18 -95.62
C ILE A 72 -72.76 16.51 -94.35
N TRP A 73 -72.11 17.30 -93.49
CA TRP A 73 -71.54 16.85 -92.22
C TRP A 73 -72.63 16.63 -91.16
N ASN A 74 -72.51 15.55 -90.39
CA ASN A 74 -73.28 15.37 -89.16
C ASN A 74 -72.64 16.17 -88.02
N GLU A 75 -73.22 17.32 -87.66
CA GLU A 75 -72.71 18.16 -86.57
C GLU A 75 -72.91 17.57 -85.16
N LYS A 76 -73.82 16.60 -84.98
CA LYS A 76 -73.98 15.90 -83.69
C LYS A 76 -72.84 14.91 -83.41
N GLY A 77 -72.29 14.29 -84.46
CA GLY A 77 -71.18 13.33 -84.36
C GLY A 77 -71.43 12.14 -83.41
N THR A 78 -70.36 11.45 -83.02
CA THR A 78 -70.34 10.43 -81.96
C THR A 78 -69.08 10.63 -81.12
N SER A 79 -69.15 10.34 -79.83
CA SER A 79 -68.03 10.50 -78.91
C SER A 79 -67.78 9.28 -78.04
N LEU A 80 -66.51 9.07 -77.68
CA LEU A 80 -66.04 8.01 -76.77
C LEU A 80 -65.11 8.62 -75.72
N LYS A 81 -65.44 8.45 -74.44
CA LYS A 81 -64.58 8.88 -73.33
C LYS A 81 -63.48 7.84 -73.10
N ILE A 82 -62.23 8.28 -73.01
CA ILE A 82 -61.05 7.42 -72.86
C ILE A 82 -60.27 7.88 -71.63
N THR A 83 -60.12 7.02 -70.63
CA THR A 83 -59.38 7.33 -69.40
C THR A 83 -58.14 6.43 -69.31
N ILE A 84 -56.95 7.04 -69.31
CA ILE A 84 -55.67 6.33 -69.13
C ILE A 84 -55.21 6.53 -67.68
N HIS A 85 -55.17 5.46 -66.88
CA HIS A 85 -54.77 5.53 -65.47
C HIS A 85 -53.24 5.69 -65.30
N PRO A 86 -52.75 6.49 -64.35
CA PRO A 86 -51.32 6.63 -64.08
C PRO A 86 -50.69 5.36 -63.46
N PRO A 87 -49.36 5.18 -63.54
CA PRO A 87 -48.68 4.06 -62.90
C PRO A 87 -48.86 4.03 -61.38
N PHE A 88 -48.95 2.84 -60.79
CA PHE A 88 -49.25 2.69 -59.35
C PHE A 88 -48.23 3.41 -58.45
N TYR A 89 -46.94 3.43 -58.80
CA TYR A 89 -45.87 4.07 -58.02
C TYR A 89 -45.92 5.62 -58.06
N TRP A 90 -46.73 6.20 -58.95
CA TRP A 90 -47.01 7.64 -58.99
C TRP A 90 -48.36 8.02 -58.38
N SER A 91 -49.09 7.03 -57.84
CA SER A 91 -50.32 7.27 -57.09
C SER A 91 -50.06 8.13 -55.86
N THR A 92 -51.09 8.85 -55.41
CA THR A 92 -51.07 9.62 -54.16
C THR A 92 -50.77 8.73 -52.96
N ALA A 93 -51.29 7.50 -52.96
CA ALA A 93 -51.02 6.49 -51.93
C ALA A 93 -49.53 6.11 -51.86
N SER A 94 -48.87 5.91 -53.00
CA SER A 94 -47.43 5.60 -53.04
C SER A 94 -46.56 6.77 -52.57
N LYS A 95 -46.91 8.01 -52.92
CA LYS A 95 -46.20 9.20 -52.41
C LYS A 95 -46.31 9.31 -50.89
N LEU A 96 -47.50 9.06 -50.33
CA LEU A 96 -47.72 9.04 -48.89
C LEU A 96 -46.93 7.91 -48.20
N LEU A 97 -46.87 6.73 -48.81
CA LEU A 97 -46.04 5.62 -48.33
C LEU A 97 -44.56 5.99 -48.26
N TYR A 98 -44.02 6.63 -49.32
CA TYR A 98 -42.61 7.07 -49.31
C TYR A 98 -42.35 8.11 -48.23
N PHE A 99 -43.26 9.07 -48.04
CA PHE A 99 -43.14 10.06 -46.96
C PHE A 99 -43.12 9.40 -45.58
N VAL A 100 -44.02 8.44 -45.33
CA VAL A 100 -44.06 7.67 -44.07
C VAL A 100 -42.77 6.88 -43.86
N LEU A 101 -42.24 6.21 -44.90
CA LEU A 101 -40.98 5.47 -44.81
C LEU A 101 -39.80 6.38 -44.47
N VAL A 102 -39.73 7.58 -45.05
CA VAL A 102 -38.71 8.58 -44.72
C VAL A 102 -38.82 9.04 -43.27
N CYS A 103 -40.04 9.34 -42.79
CA CYS A 103 -40.27 9.71 -41.40
C CYS A 103 -39.87 8.60 -40.42
N ILE A 104 -40.17 7.34 -40.75
CA ILE A 104 -39.75 6.17 -39.96
C ILE A 104 -38.23 6.05 -39.93
N ALA A 105 -37.57 6.14 -41.09
CA ALA A 105 -36.11 6.11 -41.17
C ALA A 105 -35.46 7.22 -40.34
N PHE A 106 -36.00 8.43 -40.42
CA PHE A 106 -35.54 9.57 -39.62
C PHE A 106 -35.74 9.33 -38.10
N GLY A 107 -36.89 8.77 -37.71
CA GLY A 107 -37.15 8.34 -36.33
C GLY A 107 -36.14 7.30 -35.81
N PHE A 108 -35.76 6.33 -36.64
CA PHE A 108 -34.72 5.35 -36.31
C PHE A 108 -33.35 6.01 -36.13
N VAL A 109 -32.96 6.94 -37.00
CA VAL A 109 -31.68 7.66 -36.88
C VAL A 109 -31.63 8.48 -35.60
N ILE A 110 -32.69 9.24 -35.28
CA ILE A 110 -32.77 10.01 -34.03
C ILE A 110 -32.65 9.07 -32.82
N ARG A 111 -33.43 7.98 -32.79
CA ARG A 111 -33.35 7.01 -31.69
C ARG A 111 -31.97 6.38 -31.55
N PHE A 112 -31.29 6.09 -32.67
CA PHE A 112 -29.95 5.55 -32.66
C PHE A 112 -28.93 6.55 -32.06
N ILE A 113 -29.02 7.82 -32.44
CA ILE A 113 -28.16 8.89 -31.90
C ILE A 113 -28.38 9.05 -30.39
N ILE A 114 -29.63 9.20 -29.94
CA ILE A 114 -29.98 9.37 -28.51
C ILE A 114 -29.46 8.20 -27.68
N LYS A 115 -29.72 6.97 -28.12
CA LYS A 115 -29.27 5.76 -27.40
C LYS A 115 -27.74 5.66 -27.34
N ARG A 116 -27.05 6.15 -28.37
CA ARG A 116 -25.57 6.18 -28.40
C ARG A 116 -25.01 7.24 -27.47
N THR A 117 -25.63 8.41 -27.38
CA THR A 117 -25.22 9.48 -26.47
C THR A 117 -25.50 9.13 -25.01
N GLU A 118 -26.67 8.56 -24.71
CA GLU A 118 -27.00 8.07 -23.35
C GLU A 118 -25.95 7.08 -22.83
N LYS A 119 -25.60 6.07 -23.64
CA LYS A 119 -24.56 5.09 -23.25
C LYS A 119 -23.22 5.74 -22.90
N LYS A 120 -22.81 6.77 -23.65
CA LYS A 120 -21.56 7.50 -23.38
C LYS A 120 -21.65 8.29 -22.07
N HIS A 121 -22.74 9.04 -21.87
CA HIS A 121 -22.95 9.81 -20.65
C HIS A 121 -23.04 8.92 -19.41
N THR A 122 -23.75 7.79 -19.49
CA THR A 122 -23.82 6.83 -18.38
C THR A 122 -22.44 6.26 -18.05
N ALA A 123 -21.63 5.91 -19.07
CA ALA A 123 -20.27 5.42 -18.83
C ALA A 123 -19.37 6.47 -18.17
N GLU A 124 -19.49 7.73 -18.58
CA GLU A 124 -18.72 8.85 -18.01
C GLU A 124 -19.15 9.16 -16.58
N ILE A 125 -20.46 9.20 -16.29
CA ILE A 125 -21.00 9.36 -14.94
C ILE A 125 -20.56 8.22 -14.03
N ASN A 126 -20.61 6.97 -14.51
CA ASN A 126 -20.16 5.81 -13.73
C ASN A 126 -18.66 5.92 -13.42
N LYS A 127 -17.83 6.36 -14.37
CA LYS A 127 -16.41 6.58 -14.15
C LYS A 127 -16.14 7.71 -13.14
N LEU A 128 -16.89 8.81 -13.24
CA LEU A 128 -16.80 9.92 -12.30
C LEU A 128 -17.19 9.48 -10.88
N ASN A 129 -18.30 8.75 -10.74
CA ASN A 129 -18.76 8.22 -9.45
C ASN A 129 -17.74 7.26 -8.84
N ALA A 130 -17.17 6.33 -9.62
CA ALA A 130 -16.14 5.42 -9.15
C ALA A 130 -14.87 6.16 -8.68
N ASN A 131 -14.44 7.19 -9.42
CA ASN A 131 -13.33 8.03 -8.99
C ASN A 131 -13.66 8.81 -7.72
N LYS A 132 -14.88 9.35 -7.59
CA LYS A 132 -15.33 10.08 -6.41
C LYS A 132 -15.40 9.17 -5.18
N GLU A 133 -15.89 7.95 -5.33
CA GLU A 133 -15.88 6.94 -4.27
C GLU A 133 -14.45 6.63 -3.83
N LYS A 134 -13.51 6.48 -4.79
CA LYS A 134 -12.10 6.27 -4.48
C LYS A 134 -11.49 7.46 -3.73
N GLU A 135 -11.72 8.69 -4.18
CA GLU A 135 -11.25 9.91 -3.48
C GLU A 135 -11.80 9.99 -2.04
N VAL A 136 -13.10 9.74 -1.87
CA VAL A 136 -13.74 9.73 -0.55
C VAL A 136 -13.15 8.62 0.32
N HIS A 137 -12.85 7.47 -0.26
CA HIS A 137 -12.22 6.36 0.45
C HIS A 137 -10.80 6.73 0.92
N GLU A 138 -9.97 7.29 0.05
CA GLU A 138 -8.60 7.74 0.37
C GLU A 138 -8.62 8.86 1.42
N ALA A 139 -9.52 9.83 1.30
CA ALA A 139 -9.69 10.90 2.27
C ALA A 139 -10.10 10.36 3.65
N LYS A 140 -11.02 9.38 3.70
CA LYS A 140 -11.37 8.67 4.94
C LYS A 140 -10.14 8.01 5.55
N ILE A 141 -9.35 7.26 4.77
CA ILE A 141 -8.13 6.60 5.25
C ILE A 141 -7.20 7.62 5.90
N LYS A 142 -6.87 8.70 5.17
CA LYS A 142 -5.95 9.73 5.66
C LYS A 142 -6.45 10.36 6.97
N PHE A 143 -7.75 10.63 7.07
CA PHE A 143 -8.38 11.13 8.28
C PHE A 143 -8.19 10.17 9.46
N PHE A 144 -8.45 8.87 9.29
CA PHE A 144 -8.30 7.91 10.39
C PHE A 144 -6.85 7.68 10.80
N THR A 145 -5.90 7.66 9.86
CA THR A 145 -4.47 7.59 10.17
C THR A 145 -4.01 8.82 10.97
N MET A 146 -4.47 10.01 10.59
CA MET A 146 -4.20 11.26 11.29
C MET A 146 -4.79 11.23 12.71
N ILE A 147 -6.06 10.85 12.87
CA ILE A 147 -6.71 10.74 14.19
C ILE A 147 -6.00 9.73 15.08
N ALA A 148 -5.58 8.59 14.55
CA ALA A 148 -4.84 7.60 15.33
C ALA A 148 -3.50 8.16 15.83
N HIS A 149 -2.81 8.97 15.01
CA HIS A 149 -1.61 9.69 15.40
C HIS A 149 -1.91 10.72 16.50
N GLU A 150 -2.90 11.58 16.27
CA GLU A 150 -3.31 12.64 17.20
C GLU A 150 -3.77 12.09 18.56
N ILE A 151 -4.31 10.87 18.63
CA ILE A 151 -4.66 10.23 19.92
C ILE A 151 -3.45 9.53 20.55
N ARG A 152 -2.56 8.94 19.76
CA ARG A 152 -1.41 8.19 20.29
C ARG A 152 -0.40 9.07 21.01
N THR A 153 -0.13 10.27 20.52
CA THR A 153 0.80 11.21 21.15
C THR A 153 0.36 11.62 22.57
N PRO A 154 -0.86 12.13 22.82
CA PRO A 154 -1.30 12.45 24.17
C PRO A 154 -1.38 11.21 25.07
N VAL A 155 -1.73 10.03 24.53
CA VAL A 155 -1.69 8.78 25.32
C VAL A 155 -0.27 8.42 25.73
N SER A 156 0.72 8.59 24.85
CA SER A 156 2.14 8.40 25.19
C SER A 156 2.57 9.36 26.31
N LEU A 157 2.10 10.61 26.24
CA LEU A 157 2.35 11.65 27.25
C LEU A 157 1.59 11.44 28.56
N ILE A 158 0.58 10.55 28.61
CA ILE A 158 -0.04 10.10 29.87
C ILE A 158 0.74 8.91 30.44
N ILE A 159 1.02 7.90 29.62
CA ILE A 159 1.65 6.64 30.05
C ILE A 159 3.09 6.89 30.53
N GLY A 160 3.88 7.69 29.80
CA GLY A 160 5.29 7.95 30.12
C GLY A 160 5.50 8.53 31.53
N PRO A 161 4.91 9.69 31.87
CA PRO A 161 4.99 10.26 33.21
C PRO A 161 4.40 9.35 34.28
N LEU A 162 3.30 8.67 33.97
CA LEU A 162 2.65 7.74 34.90
C LEU A 162 3.57 6.58 35.30
N GLU A 163 4.21 5.92 34.32
CA GLU A 163 5.21 4.88 34.58
C GLU A 163 6.38 5.41 35.43
N LYS A 164 6.83 6.65 35.16
CA LYS A 164 7.92 7.29 35.91
C LYS A 164 7.54 7.51 37.38
N ILE A 165 6.32 7.98 37.66
CA ILE A 165 5.81 8.20 39.02
C ILE A 165 5.63 6.86 39.74
N MET A 166 5.03 5.86 39.08
CA MET A 166 4.78 4.54 39.67
C MET A 166 6.05 3.78 40.03
N LYS A 167 7.17 4.08 39.36
CA LYS A 167 8.50 3.48 39.58
C LYS A 167 9.40 4.33 40.47
N SER A 168 8.95 5.53 40.86
CA SER A 168 9.71 6.38 41.77
C SER A 168 9.94 5.63 43.10
N PRO A 169 11.17 5.67 43.68
CA PRO A 169 11.46 5.04 44.97
C PRO A 169 10.73 5.70 46.15
N VAL A 170 10.01 6.79 45.90
CA VAL A 170 9.18 7.48 46.89
C VAL A 170 7.94 6.63 47.20
N SER A 171 7.75 6.29 48.48
CA SER A 171 6.56 5.58 48.95
C SER A 171 5.31 6.45 48.78
N LEU A 172 4.50 6.15 47.76
CA LEU A 172 3.22 6.79 47.53
C LEU A 172 2.14 6.20 48.46
N PRO A 173 1.19 7.02 48.97
CA PRO A 173 0.02 6.52 49.67
C PRO A 173 -0.77 5.50 48.82
N SER A 174 -1.39 4.51 49.46
CA SER A 174 -2.14 3.44 48.75
C SER A 174 -3.24 3.98 47.85
N THR A 175 -3.97 5.01 48.28
CA THR A 175 -5.02 5.67 47.50
C THR A 175 -4.50 6.28 46.21
N VAL A 176 -3.38 7.00 46.27
CA VAL A 176 -2.73 7.59 45.08
C VAL A 176 -2.26 6.49 44.14
N ARG A 177 -1.74 5.38 44.67
CA ARG A 177 -1.31 4.25 43.83
C ARG A 177 -2.48 3.59 43.12
N ASP A 178 -3.63 3.45 43.79
CA ASP A 178 -4.85 2.91 43.18
C ASP A 178 -5.38 3.84 42.08
N ASP A 179 -5.38 5.16 42.29
CA ASP A 179 -5.76 6.15 41.28
C ASP A 179 -4.82 6.10 40.06
N LEU A 180 -3.50 6.01 40.28
CA LEU A 180 -2.52 5.87 39.20
C LEU A 180 -2.73 4.56 38.40
N ASN A 181 -3.05 3.45 39.08
CA ASN A 181 -3.40 2.18 38.43
C ASN A 181 -4.70 2.28 37.61
N ILE A 182 -5.65 3.14 37.99
CA ILE A 182 -6.87 3.40 37.21
C ILE A 182 -6.53 4.20 35.95
N ILE A 183 -5.70 5.24 36.07
CA ILE A 183 -5.25 6.06 34.93
C ILE A 183 -4.48 5.20 33.93
N ASP A 184 -3.60 4.31 34.40
CA ASP A 184 -2.81 3.41 33.54
C ASP A 184 -3.72 2.48 32.74
N ARG A 185 -4.65 1.80 33.42
CA ARG A 185 -5.62 0.90 32.77
C ARG A 185 -6.46 1.62 31.71
N ASN A 186 -6.90 2.85 31.96
CA ASN A 186 -7.67 3.62 30.99
C ASN A 186 -6.82 4.10 29.80
N SER A 187 -5.57 4.49 30.05
CA SER A 187 -4.63 4.92 29.01
C SER A 187 -4.25 3.76 28.08
N GLN A 188 -3.94 2.60 28.66
CA GLN A 188 -3.71 1.35 27.95
C GLN A 188 -4.95 0.90 27.16
N ARG A 189 -6.15 1.08 27.73
CA ARG A 189 -7.40 0.81 27.03
C ARG A 189 -7.60 1.73 25.83
N LEU A 190 -7.37 3.04 25.98
CA LEU A 190 -7.48 3.98 24.86
C LEU A 190 -6.50 3.62 23.75
N LEU A 191 -5.26 3.27 24.11
CA LEU A 191 -4.27 2.77 23.16
C LEU A 191 -4.75 1.52 22.41
N PHE A 192 -5.30 0.54 23.14
CA PHE A 192 -5.84 -0.67 22.53
C PHE A 192 -6.93 -0.34 21.50
N LEU A 193 -7.83 0.60 21.80
CA LEU A 193 -8.89 1.03 20.87
C LEU A 193 -8.31 1.68 19.61
N VAL A 194 -7.30 2.54 19.77
CA VAL A 194 -6.60 3.19 18.65
C VAL A 194 -5.90 2.17 17.77
N ASN A 195 -5.22 1.19 18.37
CA ASN A 195 -4.54 0.12 17.63
C ASN A 195 -5.55 -0.78 16.90
N GLN A 196 -6.68 -1.13 17.52
CA GLN A 196 -7.75 -1.87 16.85
C GLN A 196 -8.31 -1.13 15.63
N LEU A 197 -8.47 0.19 15.74
CA LEU A 197 -8.92 1.04 14.62
C LEU A 197 -7.93 1.03 13.45
N LEU A 198 -6.63 1.04 13.75
CA LEU A 198 -5.58 0.95 12.73
C LEU A 198 -5.49 -0.45 12.11
N ASP A 199 -5.60 -1.51 12.93
CA ASP A 199 -5.60 -2.89 12.43
C ASP A 199 -6.79 -3.13 11.49
N PHE A 200 -7.97 -2.60 11.79
CA PHE A 200 -9.12 -2.62 10.88
C PHE A 200 -8.81 -1.97 9.52
N ARG A 201 -8.11 -0.84 9.51
CA ARG A 201 -7.73 -0.15 8.27
C ARG A 201 -6.71 -0.94 7.44
N LYS A 202 -5.72 -1.57 8.08
CA LYS A 202 -4.75 -2.45 7.39
C LYS A 202 -5.47 -3.57 6.65
N VAL A 203 -6.44 -4.19 7.32
CA VAL A 203 -7.27 -5.26 6.78
C VAL A 203 -8.05 -4.80 5.54
N GLU A 204 -8.60 -3.58 5.56
CA GLU A 204 -9.45 -3.04 4.48
C GLU A 204 -8.65 -2.59 3.23
N GLN A 205 -7.42 -2.07 3.40
CA GLN A 205 -6.63 -1.49 2.29
C GLN A 205 -5.83 -2.49 1.45
N GLU A 206 -5.10 -3.40 2.08
CA GLU A 206 -4.14 -4.29 1.40
C GLU A 206 -4.54 -5.77 1.46
N GLY A 207 -5.63 -6.09 2.17
CA GLY A 207 -5.81 -7.40 2.77
C GLY A 207 -4.77 -7.63 3.87
N MET A 208 -4.97 -8.63 4.74
CA MET A 208 -3.87 -9.02 5.62
C MET A 208 -2.85 -9.83 4.83
N LYS A 209 -1.64 -9.30 4.67
CA LYS A 209 -0.48 -10.07 4.18
C LYS A 209 -0.15 -11.15 5.21
N MET A 210 -0.66 -12.36 4.98
CA MET A 210 -0.43 -13.50 5.86
C MET A 210 0.98 -14.05 5.69
N LYS A 211 1.65 -14.31 6.81
CA LYS A 211 2.94 -14.99 6.87
C LYS A 211 2.72 -16.44 7.24
N PHE A 212 2.41 -17.24 6.22
CA PHE A 212 2.19 -18.67 6.40
C PHE A 212 3.50 -19.40 6.74
N ALA A 213 3.51 -20.06 7.89
CA ALA A 213 4.60 -20.92 8.32
C ALA A 213 4.03 -22.22 8.91
N SER A 214 4.80 -23.31 8.88
CA SER A 214 4.43 -24.52 9.61
C SER A 214 4.51 -24.24 11.11
N GLN A 215 3.37 -24.35 11.79
CA GLN A 215 3.23 -24.04 13.21
C GLN A 215 2.55 -25.18 13.94
N ASN A 216 2.99 -25.45 15.18
CA ASN A 216 2.34 -26.41 16.05
C ASN A 216 1.08 -25.76 16.69
N ILE A 217 -0.10 -26.19 16.25
CA ILE A 217 -1.37 -25.59 16.66
C ILE A 217 -1.70 -25.92 18.13
N HIS A 218 -1.29 -27.09 18.62
CA HIS A 218 -1.46 -27.46 20.02
C HIS A 218 -0.75 -26.46 20.94
N GLN A 219 0.54 -26.20 20.69
CA GLN A 219 1.34 -25.26 21.48
C GLN A 219 0.81 -23.84 21.37
N LEU A 220 0.40 -23.42 20.17
CA LEU A 220 -0.14 -22.09 19.92
C LEU A 220 -1.43 -21.85 20.74
N LEU A 221 -2.40 -22.76 20.66
CA LEU A 221 -3.65 -22.65 21.41
C LEU A 221 -3.41 -22.71 22.92
N LYS A 222 -2.50 -23.58 23.37
CA LYS A 222 -2.15 -23.71 24.79
C LYS A 222 -1.60 -22.40 25.36
N ALA A 223 -0.64 -21.77 24.67
CA ALA A 223 -0.05 -20.50 25.11
C ALA A 223 -1.10 -19.37 25.20
N VAL A 224 -2.07 -19.34 24.28
CA VAL A 224 -3.16 -18.35 24.32
C VAL A 224 -4.12 -18.64 25.47
N CYS A 225 -4.56 -19.90 25.64
CA CYS A 225 -5.49 -20.28 26.69
C CYS A 225 -4.94 -20.05 28.10
N GLU A 226 -3.67 -20.41 28.36
CA GLU A 226 -3.00 -20.19 29.66
C GLU A 226 -2.95 -18.69 30.02
N ARG A 227 -2.76 -17.81 29.03
CA ARG A 227 -2.77 -16.36 29.24
C ARG A 227 -4.16 -15.81 29.57
N PHE A 228 -5.22 -16.41 29.02
CA PHE A 228 -6.60 -15.95 29.19
C PHE A 228 -7.32 -16.58 30.38
N GLU A 229 -6.83 -17.69 30.92
CA GLU A 229 -7.44 -18.38 32.05
C GLU A 229 -7.62 -17.47 33.29
N PRO A 230 -6.62 -16.68 33.74
CA PRO A 230 -6.82 -15.76 34.87
C PRO A 230 -7.85 -14.66 34.58
N PHE A 231 -7.89 -14.18 33.34
CA PHE A 231 -8.82 -13.13 32.92
C PHE A 231 -10.27 -13.62 32.93
N ILE A 232 -10.52 -14.83 32.44
CA ILE A 232 -11.85 -15.45 32.41
C ILE A 232 -12.29 -15.82 33.83
N ALA A 233 -11.39 -16.34 34.66
CA ALA A 233 -11.65 -16.64 36.06
C ALA A 233 -12.01 -15.38 36.87
N GLN A 234 -11.34 -14.25 36.60
CA GLN A 234 -11.66 -12.96 37.22
C GLN A 234 -13.07 -12.46 36.86
N HIS A 235 -13.58 -12.82 35.68
CA HIS A 235 -14.95 -12.53 35.25
C HIS A 235 -15.98 -13.56 35.76
N GLY A 236 -15.56 -14.50 36.60
CA GLY A 236 -16.44 -15.50 37.22
C GLY A 236 -16.78 -16.70 36.35
N ALA A 237 -16.03 -16.94 35.27
CA ALA A 237 -16.27 -18.07 34.36
C ALA A 237 -15.11 -19.08 34.35
N ARG A 238 -15.40 -20.32 33.98
CA ARG A 238 -14.42 -21.40 33.82
C ARG A 238 -14.10 -21.60 32.33
N LEU A 239 -12.81 -21.65 32.00
CA LEU A 239 -12.32 -22.00 30.67
C LEU A 239 -12.05 -23.51 30.58
N THR A 240 -12.74 -24.22 29.69
CA THR A 240 -12.49 -25.63 29.39
C THR A 240 -11.89 -25.74 27.99
N VAL A 241 -10.75 -26.41 27.84
CA VAL A 241 -10.06 -26.51 26.54
C VAL A 241 -9.85 -27.95 26.12
N LYS A 242 -10.17 -28.25 24.86
CA LYS A 242 -9.89 -29.52 24.19
C LYS A 242 -8.91 -29.29 23.04
N TYR A 243 -7.66 -29.66 23.27
CA TYR A 243 -6.56 -29.49 22.32
C TYR A 243 -6.55 -30.60 21.26
N PRO A 244 -5.97 -30.34 20.07
CA PRO A 244 -5.66 -31.39 19.11
C PRO A 244 -4.45 -32.21 19.59
N GLU A 245 -4.07 -33.25 18.84
CA GLU A 245 -2.86 -34.03 19.13
C GLU A 245 -1.61 -33.13 19.26
N ALA A 246 -0.69 -33.51 20.14
CA ALA A 246 0.45 -32.67 20.53
C ALA A 246 1.37 -32.30 19.35
N ASP A 247 1.45 -33.15 18.34
CA ASP A 247 2.32 -32.98 17.18
C ASP A 247 1.60 -32.38 15.96
N PHE A 248 0.34 -31.97 16.11
CA PHE A 248 -0.44 -31.41 15.00
C PHE A 248 0.14 -30.06 14.53
N THR A 249 0.61 -30.05 13.29
CA THR A 249 1.13 -28.86 12.60
C THR A 249 0.25 -28.47 11.44
N ALA A 250 0.10 -27.16 11.22
CA ALA A 250 -0.61 -26.59 10.09
C ALA A 250 0.13 -25.35 9.57
N ILE A 251 -0.03 -25.07 8.28
CA ILE A 251 0.55 -23.90 7.62
C ILE A 251 -0.37 -22.70 7.88
N VAL A 252 -0.02 -21.89 8.88
CA VAL A 252 -0.84 -20.74 9.32
C VAL A 252 0.04 -19.55 9.66
N ASP A 253 -0.57 -18.36 9.73
CA ASP A 253 0.05 -17.20 10.38
C ASP A 253 -0.23 -17.25 11.89
N SER A 254 0.82 -17.45 12.69
CA SER A 254 0.70 -17.63 14.15
C SER A 254 0.18 -16.38 14.86
N GLU A 255 0.53 -15.18 14.38
CA GLU A 255 0.05 -13.93 14.96
C GLU A 255 -1.44 -13.75 14.66
N ALA A 256 -1.85 -14.04 13.42
CA ALA A 256 -3.24 -13.95 13.00
C ALA A 256 -4.13 -14.95 13.75
N VAL A 257 -3.71 -16.21 13.89
CA VAL A 257 -4.45 -17.22 14.67
C VAL A 257 -4.52 -16.84 16.15
N THR A 258 -3.44 -16.28 16.70
CA THR A 258 -3.44 -15.76 18.09
C THR A 258 -4.47 -14.64 18.26
N LYS A 259 -4.52 -13.68 17.33
CA LYS A 259 -5.51 -12.58 17.33
C LYS A 259 -6.94 -13.10 17.16
N LEU A 260 -7.14 -14.11 16.31
CA LEU A 260 -8.43 -14.74 16.09
C LEU A 260 -8.97 -15.32 17.40
N VAL A 261 -8.19 -16.19 18.04
CA VAL A 261 -8.60 -16.88 19.27
C VAL A 261 -8.77 -15.88 20.41
N SER A 262 -7.86 -14.91 20.53
CA SER A 262 -7.96 -13.86 21.57
C SER A 262 -9.24 -13.04 21.45
N ASN A 263 -9.66 -12.66 20.23
CA ASN A 263 -10.91 -11.91 20.02
C ASN A 263 -12.15 -12.75 20.36
N LEU A 264 -12.16 -14.03 19.97
CA LEU A 264 -13.26 -14.94 20.29
C LEU A 264 -13.37 -15.18 21.81
N LEU A 265 -12.25 -15.46 22.49
CA LEU A 265 -12.23 -15.64 23.95
C LEU A 265 -12.64 -14.37 24.71
N THR A 266 -12.20 -13.20 24.24
CA THR A 266 -12.59 -11.91 24.83
C THR A 266 -14.09 -11.67 24.69
N ASN A 267 -14.68 -12.01 23.53
CA ASN A 267 -16.12 -11.92 23.35
C ASN A 267 -16.87 -12.93 24.24
N ALA A 268 -16.45 -14.18 24.25
CA ALA A 268 -17.04 -15.21 25.11
C ALA A 268 -17.03 -14.78 26.59
N SER A 269 -15.89 -14.29 27.09
CA SER A 269 -15.75 -13.82 28.48
C SER A 269 -16.64 -12.63 28.86
N LYS A 270 -17.06 -11.80 27.88
CA LYS A 270 -17.91 -10.62 28.15
C LYS A 270 -19.40 -10.94 28.26
N TYR A 271 -19.84 -12.01 27.60
CA TYR A 271 -21.26 -12.36 27.45
C TYR A 271 -21.63 -13.70 28.09
N THR A 272 -20.64 -14.52 28.47
CA THR A 272 -20.84 -15.78 29.18
C THR A 272 -21.45 -15.56 30.57
N LYS A 273 -22.09 -16.61 31.11
CA LYS A 273 -22.55 -16.65 32.50
C LYS A 273 -21.43 -17.17 33.40
N ASP A 274 -20.98 -18.39 33.15
CA ASP A 274 -20.02 -19.10 33.99
C ASP A 274 -19.15 -20.12 33.24
N GLU A 275 -19.36 -20.37 31.93
CA GLU A 275 -18.58 -21.36 31.18
C GLU A 275 -18.20 -20.90 29.77
N VAL A 276 -16.92 -21.10 29.41
CA VAL A 276 -16.38 -20.91 28.06
C VAL A 276 -15.63 -22.18 27.67
N THR A 277 -15.97 -22.75 26.51
CA THR A 277 -15.31 -23.95 25.99
C THR A 277 -14.60 -23.65 24.67
N LEU A 278 -13.30 -23.97 24.59
CA LEU A 278 -12.55 -23.95 23.34
C LEU A 278 -12.25 -25.39 22.90
N THR A 279 -12.64 -25.75 21.68
CA THR A 279 -12.40 -27.08 21.11
C THR A 279 -11.71 -26.96 19.76
N CYS A 280 -10.62 -27.68 19.56
CA CYS A 280 -9.97 -27.82 18.27
C CYS A 280 -10.14 -29.25 17.75
N ILE A 281 -10.68 -29.40 16.53
CA ILE A 281 -10.93 -30.71 15.90
C ILE A 281 -10.23 -30.74 14.55
N VAL A 282 -9.39 -31.75 14.34
CA VAL A 282 -8.73 -31.97 13.04
C VAL A 282 -9.65 -32.82 12.16
N GLN A 283 -9.80 -32.45 10.89
CA GLN A 283 -10.58 -33.18 9.88
C GLN A 283 -9.66 -33.60 8.72
N PRO A 284 -8.93 -34.73 8.87
CA PRO A 284 -7.93 -35.16 7.89
C PRO A 284 -8.52 -35.37 6.49
N GLU A 285 -9.74 -35.93 6.40
CA GLU A 285 -10.41 -36.21 5.13
C GLU A 285 -10.70 -34.95 4.31
N GLN A 286 -10.94 -33.82 4.98
CA GLN A 286 -11.25 -32.54 4.35
C GLN A 286 -10.01 -31.63 4.23
N HIS A 287 -8.85 -32.08 4.71
CA HIS A 287 -7.61 -31.28 4.82
C HIS A 287 -7.84 -29.95 5.57
N THR A 288 -8.71 -29.96 6.57
CA THR A 288 -9.08 -28.79 7.39
C THR A 288 -8.99 -29.09 8.88
N PHE A 289 -8.97 -28.05 9.69
CA PHE A 289 -9.16 -28.13 11.14
C PHE A 289 -10.13 -27.05 11.59
N ILE A 290 -10.86 -27.34 12.67
CA ILE A 290 -11.91 -26.48 13.20
C ILE A 290 -11.50 -25.99 14.58
N ILE A 291 -11.51 -24.67 14.78
CA ILE A 291 -11.45 -24.03 16.09
C ILE A 291 -12.87 -23.57 16.45
N ARG A 292 -13.42 -24.12 17.53
CA ARG A 292 -14.74 -23.77 18.06
C ARG A 292 -14.61 -23.11 19.42
N VAL A 293 -15.22 -21.93 19.58
CA VAL A 293 -15.35 -21.24 20.87
C VAL A 293 -16.83 -21.13 21.21
N THR A 294 -17.23 -21.75 22.31
CA THR A 294 -18.63 -21.82 22.77
C THR A 294 -18.77 -21.17 24.14
N ASP A 295 -19.76 -20.29 24.28
CA ASP A 295 -20.18 -19.67 25.55
C ASP A 295 -21.62 -20.04 25.89
N ASN A 296 -21.98 -19.99 27.18
CA ASN A 296 -23.34 -20.23 27.67
C ASN A 296 -24.11 -18.92 28.01
N GLY A 297 -23.78 -17.85 27.29
CA GLY A 297 -24.27 -16.50 27.53
C GLY A 297 -25.69 -16.19 27.06
N ILE A 298 -25.94 -14.92 26.76
CA ILE A 298 -27.25 -14.39 26.33
C ILE A 298 -27.69 -14.86 24.93
N GLY A 299 -26.76 -15.40 24.13
CA GLY A 299 -27.02 -15.76 22.73
C GLY A 299 -27.29 -14.56 21.81
N ILE A 300 -27.42 -14.83 20.52
CA ILE A 300 -27.54 -13.84 19.44
C ILE A 300 -28.79 -14.15 18.62
N SER A 301 -29.63 -13.15 18.37
CA SER A 301 -30.85 -13.31 17.56
C SER A 301 -30.52 -13.62 16.09
N LYS A 302 -31.42 -14.32 15.39
CA LYS A 302 -31.21 -14.70 13.97
C LYS A 302 -31.00 -13.49 13.05
N GLU A 303 -31.60 -12.35 13.37
CA GLU A 303 -31.41 -11.10 12.60
C GLU A 303 -30.03 -10.49 12.81
N GLU A 304 -29.48 -10.60 14.02
CA GLU A 304 -28.18 -10.05 14.38
C GLU A 304 -27.02 -10.94 13.95
N GLN A 305 -27.19 -12.26 13.86
CA GLN A 305 -26.15 -13.20 13.42
C GLN A 305 -25.55 -12.85 12.04
N LYS A 306 -26.34 -12.24 11.15
CA LYS A 306 -25.84 -11.75 9.85
C LYS A 306 -25.09 -10.42 9.95
N LYS A 307 -25.37 -9.63 10.99
CA LYS A 307 -24.87 -8.27 11.17
C LYS A 307 -23.64 -8.16 12.08
N ILE A 308 -23.43 -9.12 12.99
CA ILE A 308 -22.32 -9.10 13.96
C ILE A 308 -20.92 -9.09 13.32
N PHE A 309 -20.80 -9.50 12.06
CA PHE A 309 -19.55 -9.43 11.31
C PHE A 309 -19.35 -8.09 10.57
N HIS A 310 -20.35 -7.20 10.57
CA HIS A 310 -20.19 -5.85 10.03
C HIS A 310 -19.34 -4.99 10.97
N PRO A 311 -18.42 -4.17 10.42
CA PRO A 311 -17.62 -3.26 11.23
C PRO A 311 -18.49 -2.29 12.03
N PHE A 312 -18.09 -2.02 13.27
CA PHE A 312 -18.77 -1.10 14.20
C PHE A 312 -20.17 -1.53 14.63
N TYR A 313 -20.62 -2.72 14.25
CA TYR A 313 -21.92 -3.24 14.67
C TYR A 313 -21.86 -3.72 16.12
N GLN A 314 -22.84 -3.31 16.91
CA GLN A 314 -23.04 -3.76 18.29
C GLN A 314 -24.51 -4.12 18.47
N ALA A 315 -24.78 -5.36 18.90
CA ALA A 315 -26.11 -5.76 19.34
C ALA A 315 -26.46 -4.95 20.60
N MET A 316 -27.72 -4.50 20.72
CA MET A 316 -28.16 -3.57 21.77
C MET A 316 -27.77 -4.05 23.19
N ASP A 317 -26.82 -3.36 23.80
CA ASP A 317 -26.85 -2.80 25.15
C ASP A 317 -25.52 -2.05 25.37
N ASN A 318 -25.52 -1.08 26.28
CA ASN A 318 -24.46 -0.10 26.57
C ASN A 318 -23.14 -0.71 27.15
N LYS A 319 -22.71 -1.89 26.68
CA LYS A 319 -21.48 -2.57 27.11
C LYS A 319 -20.27 -2.11 26.28
N PRO A 320 -19.09 -1.96 26.91
CA PRO A 320 -17.90 -1.47 26.23
C PRO A 320 -17.35 -2.46 25.19
N GLY A 321 -17.43 -2.07 23.92
CA GLY A 321 -16.78 -2.73 22.78
C GLY A 321 -16.62 -1.75 21.63
N THR A 322 -15.75 -2.05 20.67
CA THR A 322 -15.56 -1.25 19.44
C THR A 322 -16.44 -1.69 18.30
N GLY A 323 -17.03 -2.89 18.37
CA GLY A 323 -17.70 -3.54 17.24
C GLY A 323 -16.76 -3.94 16.10
N ILE A 324 -15.43 -3.94 16.34
CA ILE A 324 -14.42 -4.22 15.31
C ILE A 324 -13.93 -5.68 15.40
N GLY A 325 -13.89 -6.27 16.60
CA GLY A 325 -13.24 -7.57 16.84
C GLY A 325 -13.72 -8.72 15.95
N LEU A 326 -15.04 -8.88 15.76
CA LEU A 326 -15.59 -9.94 14.90
C LEU A 326 -15.36 -9.69 13.41
N SER A 327 -15.33 -8.42 12.97
CA SER A 327 -14.98 -8.10 11.59
C SER A 327 -13.52 -8.45 11.28
N ILE A 328 -12.60 -8.22 12.23
CA ILE A 328 -11.19 -8.64 12.12
C ILE A 328 -11.10 -10.16 12.05
N VAL A 329 -11.81 -10.88 12.94
CA VAL A 329 -11.83 -12.35 12.92
C VAL A 329 -12.26 -12.87 11.55
N LYS A 330 -13.35 -12.33 10.99
CA LYS A 330 -13.84 -12.73 9.67
C LYS A 330 -12.77 -12.51 8.59
N SER A 331 -12.11 -11.35 8.58
CA SER A 331 -11.05 -11.08 7.61
C SER A 331 -9.81 -11.96 7.80
N ILE A 332 -9.44 -12.33 9.04
CA ILE A 332 -8.37 -13.32 9.30
C ILE A 332 -8.71 -14.65 8.67
N VAL A 333 -9.94 -15.13 8.90
CA VAL A 333 -10.41 -16.42 8.41
C VAL A 333 -10.47 -16.45 6.88
N GLU A 334 -11.05 -15.41 6.27
CA GLU A 334 -11.12 -15.28 4.81
C GLU A 334 -9.72 -15.20 4.17
N SER A 335 -8.78 -14.50 4.81
CA SER A 335 -7.38 -14.42 4.35
C SER A 335 -6.59 -15.71 4.56
N HIS A 336 -7.06 -16.63 5.42
CA HIS A 336 -6.56 -18.01 5.56
C HIS A 336 -7.30 -18.99 4.65
N ASN A 337 -8.10 -18.51 3.69
CA ASN A 337 -8.94 -19.34 2.83
C ASN A 337 -9.90 -20.25 3.61
N GLY A 338 -10.30 -19.81 4.81
CA GLY A 338 -11.20 -20.52 5.70
C GLY A 338 -12.63 -19.99 5.69
N CYS A 339 -13.47 -20.57 6.55
CA CYS A 339 -14.85 -20.15 6.76
C CYS A 339 -15.14 -19.93 8.25
N ILE A 340 -15.96 -18.92 8.59
CA ILE A 340 -16.46 -18.69 9.95
C ILE A 340 -17.99 -18.76 9.95
N GLU A 341 -18.52 -19.55 10.87
CA GLU A 341 -19.95 -19.75 11.11
C GLU A 341 -20.31 -19.43 12.56
N VAL A 342 -21.56 -19.07 12.79
CA VAL A 342 -22.09 -18.80 14.13
C VAL A 342 -23.37 -19.60 14.34
N GLU A 343 -23.36 -20.40 15.40
CA GLU A 343 -24.53 -21.12 15.88
C GLU A 343 -24.92 -20.53 17.24
N SER A 344 -26.06 -19.86 17.31
CA SER A 344 -26.50 -19.24 18.57
C SER A 344 -28.02 -19.24 18.69
N GLU A 345 -28.49 -19.39 19.93
CA GLU A 345 -29.89 -19.28 20.31
C GLU A 345 -30.01 -18.39 21.55
N VAL A 346 -31.00 -17.49 21.54
CA VAL A 346 -31.22 -16.53 22.62
C VAL A 346 -31.39 -17.27 23.95
N ASN A 347 -30.65 -16.84 24.97
CA ASN A 347 -30.53 -17.42 26.32
C ASN A 347 -29.87 -18.79 26.45
N LYS A 348 -29.40 -19.40 25.35
CA LYS A 348 -28.67 -20.68 25.37
C LYS A 348 -27.17 -20.55 25.08
N GLY A 349 -26.72 -19.36 24.68
CA GLY A 349 -25.31 -19.07 24.39
C GLY A 349 -24.98 -19.02 22.89
N SER A 350 -23.69 -18.93 22.58
CA SER A 350 -23.20 -18.80 21.20
C SER A 350 -22.01 -19.71 20.96
N SER A 351 -21.90 -20.22 19.74
CA SER A 351 -20.79 -21.03 19.27
C SER A 351 -20.25 -20.45 17.98
N PHE A 352 -19.01 -19.96 18.02
CA PHE A 352 -18.28 -19.49 16.86
C PHE A 352 -17.42 -20.63 16.33
N ILE A 353 -17.62 -21.00 15.07
CA ILE A 353 -16.98 -22.14 14.42
C ILE A 353 -16.11 -21.60 13.30
N VAL A 354 -14.79 -21.76 13.45
CA VAL A 354 -13.80 -21.34 12.46
C VAL A 354 -13.18 -22.58 11.83
N THR A 355 -13.29 -22.70 10.51
CA THR A 355 -12.71 -23.79 9.72
C THR A 355 -11.55 -23.25 8.89
N LEU A 356 -10.35 -23.78 9.08
CA LEU A 356 -9.13 -23.39 8.38
C LEU A 356 -8.51 -24.61 7.66
N PRO A 357 -7.89 -24.44 6.49
CA PRO A 357 -7.15 -25.51 5.82
C PRO A 357 -5.83 -25.82 6.54
N ILE A 358 -5.40 -27.09 6.52
CA ILE A 358 -4.13 -27.54 7.11
C ILE A 358 -2.94 -27.05 6.27
N GLU A 359 -3.10 -27.03 4.95
CA GLU A 359 -2.12 -26.56 3.97
C GLU A 359 -2.68 -25.40 3.15
N GLN A 360 -1.85 -24.39 2.85
CA GLN A 360 -2.25 -23.21 2.08
C GLN A 360 -1.74 -23.32 0.64
N ALA A 361 -2.59 -23.03 -0.34
CA ALA A 361 -2.29 -23.23 -1.77
C ALA A 361 -1.23 -22.28 -2.36
N GLN A 362 -0.76 -21.28 -1.61
CA GLN A 362 0.30 -20.36 -2.02
C GLN A 362 1.53 -20.52 -1.13
N VAL A 363 2.36 -21.51 -1.45
CA VAL A 363 3.73 -21.59 -0.93
C VAL A 363 4.64 -20.96 -1.99
N LEU A 364 5.01 -19.69 -1.80
CA LEU A 364 6.32 -19.26 -2.28
C LEU A 364 7.34 -20.00 -1.41
N PRO A 365 8.29 -20.77 -2.00
CA PRO A 365 9.33 -21.38 -1.21
C PRO A 365 10.20 -20.24 -0.67
N GLN A 366 10.01 -19.89 0.60
CA GLN A 366 11.10 -19.28 1.33
C GLN A 366 12.06 -20.40 1.69
N ASP A 367 13.31 -20.18 1.29
CA ASP A 367 14.45 -20.96 1.71
C ASP A 367 14.28 -21.41 3.15
N THR A 368 14.47 -22.70 3.36
CA THR A 368 14.94 -23.26 4.62
C THR A 368 16.34 -22.71 4.91
N GLY A 369 16.41 -21.39 5.10
CA GLY A 369 17.43 -20.74 5.88
C GLY A 369 17.20 -21.22 7.30
N THR A 370 17.95 -22.24 7.69
CA THR A 370 18.27 -22.55 9.07
C THR A 370 18.44 -21.24 9.83
N SER A 371 17.40 -20.86 10.57
CA SER A 371 17.51 -19.87 11.62
C SER A 371 18.33 -20.52 12.72
N LEU A 372 19.64 -20.53 12.50
CA LEU A 372 20.60 -20.41 13.57
C LEU A 372 20.33 -19.05 14.22
N LEU A 373 19.33 -19.03 15.11
CA LEU A 373 19.34 -18.16 16.27
C LEU A 373 20.60 -18.55 17.06
N ASN A 374 21.75 -18.08 16.59
CA ASN A 374 22.85 -17.74 17.47
C ASN A 374 22.35 -16.54 18.28
N ASN A 375 21.56 -16.83 19.30
CA ASN A 375 21.72 -16.17 20.56
C ASN A 375 23.23 -16.21 20.83
N PRO A 376 23.97 -15.09 20.92
CA PRO A 376 25.27 -15.17 21.57
C PRO A 376 24.95 -15.56 23.00
N ALA A 377 25.11 -16.85 23.29
CA ALA A 377 25.20 -17.33 24.65
C ALA A 377 26.18 -16.41 25.36
N ILE A 378 25.64 -15.69 26.33
CA ILE A 378 26.38 -15.01 27.37
C ILE A 378 27.41 -16.02 27.87
N PRO A 379 28.73 -15.74 27.79
CA PRO A 379 29.66 -16.41 28.66
C PRO A 379 29.32 -15.96 30.07
N GLU A 380 28.59 -16.80 30.80
CA GLU A 380 28.57 -16.74 32.26
C GLU A 380 30.02 -16.87 32.73
N GLY A 381 30.54 -15.76 33.27
CA GLY A 381 31.87 -15.70 33.86
C GLY A 381 32.73 -14.59 33.26
N ILE A 382 32.54 -13.37 33.75
CA ILE A 382 33.59 -12.50 34.31
C ILE A 382 32.87 -11.48 35.21
N LEU A 383 32.99 -11.76 36.51
CA LEU A 383 33.07 -10.88 37.68
C LEU A 383 32.49 -9.45 37.56
N GLN A 384 31.55 -9.18 38.47
CA GLN A 384 31.31 -7.87 39.06
C GLN A 384 32.64 -7.23 39.46
N GLU A 385 32.93 -6.06 38.88
CA GLU A 385 33.73 -5.04 39.57
C GLU A 385 32.93 -3.76 39.61
N ASP A 386 32.72 -3.29 40.83
CA ASP A 386 32.14 -2.01 41.19
C ASP A 386 32.86 -0.86 40.50
N LEU A 387 32.21 -0.25 39.50
CA LEU A 387 32.58 1.11 39.06
C LEU A 387 31.85 2.13 39.93
N SER A 388 32.26 2.16 41.19
CA SER A 388 32.07 3.32 42.06
C SER A 388 32.96 4.46 41.59
N GLY A 389 32.34 5.58 41.18
CA GLY A 389 32.86 6.93 41.37
C GLY A 389 34.06 7.39 40.52
N SER A 390 33.77 8.01 39.38
CA SER A 390 34.43 9.27 38.99
C SER A 390 33.53 10.03 38.00
N PRO A 391 33.32 11.36 38.17
CA PRO A 391 32.39 12.11 37.32
C PRO A 391 32.96 12.24 35.91
N ILE A 392 32.24 11.72 34.92
CA ILE A 392 32.49 11.98 33.50
C ILE A 392 32.27 13.48 33.28
N LYS A 393 33.37 14.22 33.07
CA LYS A 393 33.38 15.70 33.03
C LYS A 393 32.59 16.33 31.87
N HIS A 394 32.03 15.56 30.94
CA HIS A 394 31.14 16.06 29.88
C HIS A 394 30.06 15.03 29.55
N LYS A 395 28.78 15.42 29.72
CA LYS A 395 27.63 14.62 29.26
C LYS A 395 27.61 14.61 27.72
N PRO A 396 27.47 13.44 27.06
CA PRO A 396 27.34 13.38 25.61
C PRO A 396 26.09 14.14 25.13
N THR A 397 26.21 14.85 24.01
CA THR A 397 25.11 15.64 23.44
C THR A 397 24.18 14.77 22.61
N MET A 398 22.88 14.82 22.91
CA MET A 398 21.81 14.13 22.20
C MET A 398 20.88 15.15 21.55
N LEU A 399 20.52 14.92 20.28
CA LEU A 399 19.52 15.72 19.58
C LEU A 399 18.19 14.98 19.57
N ILE A 400 17.14 15.65 20.03
CA ILE A 400 15.76 15.17 20.02
C ILE A 400 14.98 16.00 19.02
N VAL A 401 14.31 15.36 18.08
CA VAL A 401 13.53 16.02 17.04
C VAL A 401 12.09 15.49 17.07
N ASP A 402 11.13 16.37 17.34
CA ASP A 402 9.71 16.04 17.43
C ASP A 402 8.93 17.35 17.26
N ASP A 403 7.82 17.34 16.52
CA ASP A 403 7.02 18.54 16.27
C ASP A 403 6.13 18.92 17.46
N ASN A 404 6.00 18.02 18.44
CA ASN A 404 5.26 18.25 19.66
C ASN A 404 6.16 18.76 20.80
N GLU A 405 5.93 20.00 21.23
CA GLU A 405 6.70 20.66 22.30
C GLU A 405 6.62 19.91 23.64
N GLU A 406 5.48 19.34 24.00
CA GLU A 406 5.32 18.55 25.22
C GLU A 406 6.15 17.26 25.17
N MET A 407 6.22 16.62 24.00
CA MET A 407 7.05 15.43 23.78
C MET A 407 8.54 15.75 23.86
N LEU A 408 8.97 16.87 23.24
CA LEU A 408 10.33 17.38 23.39
C LEU A 408 10.68 17.60 24.86
N ASN A 409 9.80 18.26 25.61
CA ASN A 409 10.01 18.54 27.04
C ASN A 409 10.03 17.27 27.90
N PHE A 410 9.15 16.30 27.63
CA PHE A 410 9.12 15.03 28.34
C PHE A 410 10.39 14.20 28.10
N LEU A 411 10.82 14.05 26.84
CA LEU A 411 12.04 13.30 26.53
C LEU A 411 13.28 14.01 27.07
N SER A 412 13.34 15.34 26.92
CA SER A 412 14.44 16.16 27.45
C SER A 412 14.57 16.00 28.95
N SER A 413 13.48 16.15 29.71
CA SER A 413 13.48 16.02 31.16
C SER A 413 13.77 14.60 31.64
N SER A 414 13.43 13.57 30.85
CA SER A 414 13.69 12.17 31.21
C SER A 414 15.12 11.73 30.90
N LEU A 415 15.81 12.38 29.95
CA LEU A 415 17.18 12.02 29.53
C LEU A 415 18.25 13.02 30.02
N ALA A 416 17.86 14.18 30.57
CA ALA A 416 18.74 15.23 31.03
C ALA A 416 19.77 14.79 32.10
N ASP A 417 19.45 13.76 32.89
CA ASP A 417 20.37 13.25 33.91
C ASP A 417 21.64 12.65 33.29
N LYS A 418 21.52 12.01 32.13
CA LYS A 418 22.61 11.27 31.46
C LYS A 418 23.21 12.02 30.25
N TYR A 419 22.45 12.89 29.60
CA TYR A 419 22.83 13.53 28.33
C TYR A 419 22.67 15.06 28.38
N SER A 420 23.43 15.77 27.54
CA SER A 420 23.15 17.17 27.22
C SER A 420 22.16 17.20 26.05
N ILE A 421 21.00 17.82 26.21
CA ILE A 421 19.92 17.72 25.23
C ILE A 421 19.87 18.97 24.35
N LEU A 422 19.83 18.74 23.04
CA LEU A 422 19.41 19.72 22.03
C LEU A 422 18.06 19.27 21.48
N THR A 423 17.15 20.21 21.29
CA THR A 423 15.82 19.94 20.71
C THR A 423 15.71 20.57 19.33
N ALA A 424 14.82 20.08 18.48
CA ALA A 424 14.43 20.70 17.21
C ALA A 424 12.99 20.28 16.86
N GLU A 425 12.25 21.13 16.14
CA GLU A 425 10.84 20.86 15.79
C GLU A 425 10.68 20.08 14.48
N ASP A 426 11.71 20.06 13.63
CA ASP A 426 11.73 19.25 12.41
C ASP A 426 13.14 18.96 11.88
N GLY A 427 13.21 18.16 10.80
CA GLY A 427 14.44 17.76 10.15
C GLY A 427 15.29 18.91 9.58
N ILE A 428 14.70 20.03 9.17
CA ILE A 428 15.45 21.17 8.61
C ILE A 428 16.17 21.91 9.74
N GLU A 429 15.47 22.20 10.82
CA GLU A 429 16.06 22.82 12.00
C GLU A 429 17.15 21.92 12.61
N ALA A 430 16.87 20.62 12.70
CA ALA A 430 17.80 19.61 13.17
C ALA A 430 19.09 19.58 12.33
N LEU A 431 19.00 19.62 10.99
CA LEU A 431 20.15 19.70 10.10
C LEU A 431 20.99 20.96 10.30
N ASN A 432 20.36 22.10 10.61
CA ASN A 432 21.10 23.33 10.91
C ASN A 432 21.82 23.24 12.26
N LYS A 433 21.17 22.70 13.29
CA LYS A 433 21.78 22.46 14.60
C LYS A 433 22.96 21.49 14.54
N LEU A 434 22.91 20.49 13.66
CA LEU A 434 24.01 19.54 13.40
C LEU A 434 25.26 20.19 12.76
N LYS A 435 25.13 21.36 12.12
CA LYS A 435 26.30 22.09 11.57
C LYS A 435 27.10 22.82 12.65
N GLU A 436 26.41 23.27 13.70
CA GLU A 436 26.98 24.11 14.75
C GLU A 436 27.40 23.33 15.99
N ASN A 437 26.84 22.12 16.19
CA ASN A 437 27.03 21.34 17.42
C ASN A 437 27.50 19.92 17.12
N GLU A 438 28.41 19.39 17.95
CA GLU A 438 28.79 17.97 17.92
C GLU A 438 27.74 17.11 18.63
N VAL A 439 26.89 16.45 17.85
CA VAL A 439 25.85 15.54 18.34
C VAL A 439 26.33 14.09 18.29
N THR A 440 26.07 13.33 19.36
CA THR A 440 26.54 11.95 19.51
C THR A 440 25.44 10.89 19.38
N LEU A 441 24.17 11.30 19.40
CA LEU A 441 23.00 10.45 19.21
C LEU A 441 21.81 11.32 18.77
N ILE A 442 20.97 10.80 17.88
CA ILE A 442 19.74 11.45 17.42
C ILE A 442 18.54 10.56 17.72
N VAL A 443 17.50 11.15 18.31
CA VAL A 443 16.17 10.55 18.47
C VAL A 443 15.19 11.45 17.72
N SER A 444 14.53 10.92 16.69
CA SER A 444 13.65 11.70 15.82
C SER A 444 12.28 11.07 15.72
N ASP A 445 11.23 11.88 15.66
CA ASP A 445 9.92 11.40 15.20
C ASP A 445 9.95 11.07 13.71
N TRP A 446 9.07 10.18 13.30
CA TRP A 446 8.86 9.80 11.91
C TRP A 446 8.12 10.90 11.16
N MET A 447 7.02 11.39 11.72
CA MET A 447 6.11 12.33 11.07
C MET A 447 6.37 13.73 11.62
N MET A 448 6.96 14.60 10.80
CA MET A 448 7.26 15.98 11.17
C MET A 448 6.96 16.91 9.98
N PRO A 449 6.62 18.19 10.22
CA PRO A 449 6.39 19.16 9.16
C PRO A 449 7.68 19.51 8.41
N ARG A 450 7.54 20.00 7.18
CA ARG A 450 8.63 20.44 6.27
C ARG A 450 9.59 19.33 5.79
N MET A 451 10.23 18.61 6.72
CA MET A 451 11.11 17.48 6.45
C MET A 451 10.82 16.38 7.47
N ASP A 452 10.38 15.23 7.00
CA ASP A 452 10.03 14.11 7.85
C ASP A 452 11.27 13.35 8.38
N GLY A 453 11.08 12.45 9.34
CA GLY A 453 12.17 11.71 9.98
C GLY A 453 12.92 10.76 9.03
N VAL A 454 12.27 10.31 7.96
CA VAL A 454 12.86 9.42 6.96
C VAL A 454 13.78 10.21 6.03
N GLU A 455 13.31 11.34 5.51
CA GLU A 455 14.09 12.29 4.72
C GLU A 455 15.27 12.82 5.53
N PHE A 456 15.06 13.13 6.81
CA PHE A 456 16.11 13.57 7.72
C PHE A 456 17.17 12.48 7.95
N CYS A 457 16.75 11.23 8.21
CA CYS A 457 17.67 10.10 8.34
C CYS A 457 18.49 9.90 7.06
N LYS A 458 17.84 9.91 5.88
CA LYS A 458 18.52 9.80 4.58
C LYS A 458 19.54 10.93 4.37
N ALA A 459 19.19 12.18 4.73
CA ALA A 459 20.10 13.31 4.64
C ALA A 459 21.34 13.13 5.52
N ILE A 460 21.16 12.62 6.75
CA ILE A 460 22.28 12.31 7.67
C ILE A 460 23.15 11.20 7.09
N ARG A 461 22.54 10.11 6.60
CA ARG A 461 23.25 8.95 6.05
C ARG A 461 23.95 9.23 4.74
N THR A 462 23.52 10.24 3.98
CA THR A 462 24.16 10.67 2.72
C THR A 462 25.26 11.72 2.94
N ASN A 463 25.35 12.32 4.13
CA ASN A 463 26.39 13.29 4.45
C ASN A 463 27.55 12.63 5.23
N GLN A 464 28.76 12.69 4.66
CA GLN A 464 29.97 12.10 5.25
C GLN A 464 30.32 12.63 6.64
N ALA A 465 29.97 13.88 6.96
CA ALA A 465 30.23 14.46 8.26
C ALA A 465 29.30 13.93 9.37
N THR A 466 28.10 13.46 9.03
CA THR A 466 27.05 13.08 10.00
C THR A 466 26.64 11.62 9.92
N SER A 467 26.99 10.90 8.85
CA SER A 467 26.60 9.51 8.56
C SER A 467 26.83 8.55 9.71
N HIS A 468 27.87 8.82 10.51
CA HIS A 468 28.31 7.98 11.60
C HIS A 468 27.47 8.14 12.89
N ILE A 469 26.63 9.17 13.02
CA ILE A 469 25.88 9.44 14.26
C ILE A 469 24.75 8.40 14.40
N PRO A 470 24.61 7.70 15.55
CA PRO A 470 23.53 6.76 15.72
C PRO A 470 22.16 7.47 15.74
N PHE A 471 21.19 6.88 15.05
CA PHE A 471 19.89 7.47 14.76
C PHE A 471 18.77 6.51 15.16
N ILE A 472 17.91 6.95 16.08
CA ILE A 472 16.71 6.24 16.53
C ILE A 472 15.49 6.94 15.98
N LEU A 473 14.63 6.19 15.30
CA LEU A 473 13.39 6.71 14.73
C LEU A 473 12.19 6.26 15.58
N LEU A 474 11.46 7.22 16.15
CA LEU A 474 10.20 6.98 16.84
C LEU A 474 9.08 6.97 15.79
N THR A 475 8.22 5.96 15.77
CA THR A 475 7.20 5.82 14.73
C THR A 475 5.83 5.47 15.28
N ALA A 476 4.80 6.13 14.75
CA ALA A 476 3.41 5.76 14.95
C ALA A 476 2.96 4.63 13.97
N LYS A 477 3.76 4.30 12.97
CA LYS A 477 3.39 3.31 11.96
C LYS A 477 3.86 1.92 12.36
N THR A 478 2.92 0.98 12.45
CA THR A 478 3.19 -0.42 12.79
C THR A 478 3.11 -1.34 11.58
N ASP A 479 2.83 -0.82 10.37
CA ASP A 479 2.77 -1.62 9.15
C ASP A 479 4.18 -2.08 8.71
N THR A 480 4.25 -3.29 8.17
CA THR A 480 5.50 -3.91 7.75
C THR A 480 6.18 -3.14 6.61
N ASN A 481 5.41 -2.52 5.71
CA ASN A 481 5.96 -1.71 4.62
C ASN A 481 6.70 -0.48 5.17
N SER A 482 6.15 0.22 6.16
CA SER A 482 6.82 1.34 6.84
C SER A 482 8.03 0.87 7.67
N LYS A 483 8.00 -0.32 8.27
CA LYS A 483 9.20 -0.90 8.90
C LYS A 483 10.31 -1.19 7.90
N ILE A 484 9.96 -1.69 6.71
CA ILE A 484 10.91 -1.91 5.61
C ILE A 484 11.49 -0.56 5.17
N GLU A 485 10.66 0.44 4.93
CA GLU A 485 11.11 1.78 4.55
C GLU A 485 12.02 2.43 5.61
N GLY A 486 11.72 2.20 6.89
CA GLY A 486 12.54 2.66 8.03
C GLY A 486 13.86 1.91 8.17
N MET A 487 13.91 0.62 7.79
CA MET A 487 15.17 -0.13 7.74
C MET A 487 16.02 0.33 6.54
N ASP A 488 15.38 0.53 5.38
CA ASP A 488 16.05 0.94 4.14
C ASP A 488 16.57 2.37 4.20
N CYS A 489 16.02 3.22 5.08
CA CYS A 489 16.53 4.58 5.30
C CYS A 489 17.83 4.63 6.11
N GLY A 490 18.22 3.51 6.74
CA GLY A 490 19.48 3.35 7.47
C GLY A 490 19.42 3.81 8.93
N ALA A 491 18.26 3.86 9.57
CA ALA A 491 18.17 4.09 11.02
C ALA A 491 18.77 2.91 11.80
N ASP A 492 19.42 3.17 12.95
CA ASP A 492 20.02 2.10 13.78
C ASP A 492 18.98 1.37 14.63
N ALA A 493 17.89 2.04 14.97
CA ALA A 493 16.75 1.46 15.69
C ALA A 493 15.45 2.19 15.35
N TYR A 494 14.33 1.46 15.42
CA TYR A 494 12.99 1.98 15.30
C TYR A 494 12.17 1.59 16.52
N ILE A 495 11.44 2.56 17.09
CA ILE A 495 10.66 2.36 18.31
C ILE A 495 9.24 2.83 18.06
N GLU A 496 8.27 1.94 18.30
CA GLU A 496 6.85 2.24 18.08
C GLU A 496 6.31 3.12 19.21
N LYS A 497 5.61 4.19 18.85
CA LYS A 497 4.79 4.99 19.76
C LYS A 497 3.46 4.25 20.01
N PRO A 498 2.91 4.24 21.24
CA PRO A 498 3.53 4.72 22.48
C PRO A 498 4.62 3.75 22.93
N PHE A 499 5.73 4.30 23.42
CA PHE A 499 6.85 3.53 23.92
C PHE A 499 6.95 3.66 25.44
N SER A 500 7.44 2.60 26.08
CA SER A 500 7.91 2.73 27.47
C SER A 500 9.24 3.49 27.47
N MET A 501 9.38 4.46 28.38
CA MET A 501 10.63 5.20 28.56
C MET A 501 11.81 4.25 28.87
N GLN A 502 11.54 3.15 29.57
CA GLN A 502 12.55 2.15 29.88
C GLN A 502 13.06 1.43 28.64
N TYR A 503 12.16 1.13 27.70
CA TYR A 503 12.53 0.48 26.45
C TYR A 503 13.40 1.40 25.59
N LEU A 504 13.04 2.69 25.52
CA LEU A 504 13.86 3.71 24.85
C LEU A 504 15.24 3.83 25.50
N GLU A 505 15.33 3.96 26.83
CA GLU A 505 16.61 4.03 27.54
C GLU A 505 17.48 2.78 27.33
N ALA A 506 16.87 1.58 27.35
CA ALA A 506 17.57 0.34 27.11
C ALA A 506 18.13 0.26 25.68
N CYS A 507 17.35 0.67 24.67
CA CYS A 507 17.81 0.75 23.28
C CYS A 507 18.96 1.74 23.13
N ILE A 508 18.83 2.93 23.70
CA ILE A 508 19.89 3.94 23.70
C ILE A 508 21.16 3.38 24.33
N LYS A 509 21.04 2.78 25.52
CA LYS A 509 22.17 2.18 26.24
C LYS A 509 22.83 1.08 25.39
N ASN A 510 22.05 0.19 24.79
CA ASN A 510 22.58 -0.88 23.95
C ASN A 510 23.35 -0.34 22.73
N LEU A 511 22.83 0.68 22.05
CA LEU A 511 23.52 1.32 20.92
C LEU A 511 24.84 1.98 21.35
N VAL A 512 24.85 2.64 22.51
CA VAL A 512 26.06 3.26 23.07
C VAL A 512 27.08 2.19 23.50
N ASP A 513 26.63 1.13 24.18
CA ASP A 513 27.47 0.04 24.66
C ASP A 513 28.07 -0.76 23.51
N LEU A 514 27.28 -1.09 22.48
CA LEU A 514 27.75 -1.74 21.26
C LEU A 514 28.86 -0.92 20.59
N ARG A 515 28.68 0.41 20.56
CA ARG A 515 29.68 1.32 20.00
C ARG A 515 30.94 1.37 20.85
N ASN A 516 30.81 1.37 22.18
CA ASN A 516 31.95 1.29 23.08
C ASN A 516 32.70 -0.04 22.95
N LEU A 517 32.00 -1.14 22.74
CA LEU A 517 32.59 -2.47 22.52
C LEU A 517 33.37 -2.52 21.21
N LEU A 518 32.80 -2.00 20.11
CA LEU A 518 33.49 -1.88 18.82
C LEU A 518 34.76 -1.01 18.94
N ARG A 519 34.68 0.11 19.67
CA ARG A 519 35.84 0.96 19.98
C ARG A 519 36.93 0.20 20.75
N GLN A 520 36.56 -0.57 21.77
CA GLN A 520 37.52 -1.37 22.54
C GLN A 520 38.17 -2.46 21.69
N LYS A 521 37.40 -3.13 20.83
CA LYS A 521 37.92 -4.15 19.91
C LYS A 521 38.96 -3.57 18.97
N PHE A 522 38.73 -2.37 18.43
CA PHE A 522 39.70 -1.71 17.55
C PHE A 522 40.98 -1.29 18.28
N SER A 523 40.84 -0.76 19.51
CA SER A 523 41.98 -0.38 20.33
C SER A 523 42.87 -1.59 20.71
N LYS A 524 42.27 -2.76 20.94
CA LYS A 524 42.96 -3.97 21.43
C LYS A 524 43.39 -4.97 20.35
N MET A 525 42.80 -4.96 19.16
CA MET A 525 43.10 -5.92 18.09
C MET A 525 43.78 -5.23 16.90
N PRO A 526 45.12 -5.12 16.90
CA PRO A 526 45.86 -4.30 15.93
C PRO A 526 45.82 -4.83 14.49
N LEU A 527 45.38 -6.07 14.23
CA LEU A 527 45.32 -6.64 12.88
C LEU A 527 43.95 -6.56 12.22
N VAL A 528 42.91 -6.09 12.92
CA VAL A 528 41.56 -6.03 12.36
C VAL A 528 41.47 -4.95 11.28
N PRO A 529 40.90 -5.23 10.09
CA PRO A 529 40.71 -4.26 9.02
C PRO A 529 39.89 -3.04 9.46
N LEU A 530 40.27 -1.84 9.00
CA LEU A 530 39.66 -0.57 9.41
C LEU A 530 38.17 -0.44 9.06
N ASN A 531 37.79 -1.05 7.95
CA ASN A 531 36.42 -1.14 7.45
C ASN A 531 35.49 -2.00 8.33
N SER A 532 36.01 -2.88 9.19
CA SER A 532 35.15 -3.70 10.07
C SER A 532 34.42 -2.90 11.16
N ILE A 533 34.68 -1.60 11.26
CA ILE A 533 34.05 -0.66 12.21
C ILE A 533 32.93 0.16 11.53
N ALA A 534 32.77 0.01 10.21
CA ALA A 534 31.75 0.73 9.49
C ALA A 534 30.34 0.21 9.86
N ASN A 535 29.47 1.11 10.28
CA ASN A 535 28.07 0.79 10.59
C ASN A 535 27.16 0.95 9.37
N ASN A 536 27.62 1.65 8.33
CA ASN A 536 26.88 1.87 7.09
C ASN A 536 27.84 1.84 5.88
N SER A 537 27.26 1.71 4.69
CA SER A 537 28.00 1.58 3.44
C SER A 537 28.85 2.81 3.09
N MET A 538 28.50 3.99 3.59
CA MET A 538 29.27 5.20 3.33
C MET A 538 30.49 5.30 4.24
N ASP A 539 30.35 4.95 5.52
CA ASP A 539 31.46 4.88 6.46
C ASP A 539 32.45 3.78 6.05
N ASP A 540 31.96 2.68 5.47
CA ASP A 540 32.79 1.62 4.89
C ASP A 540 33.63 2.13 3.72
N LYS A 541 33.00 2.82 2.76
CA LYS A 541 33.70 3.47 1.64
C LYS A 541 34.69 4.53 2.11
N PHE A 542 34.32 5.30 3.13
CA PHE A 542 35.19 6.32 3.71
C PHE A 542 36.43 5.70 4.37
N LEU A 543 36.25 4.69 5.23
CA LEU A 543 37.34 4.00 5.92
C LEU A 543 38.24 3.26 4.94
N THR A 544 37.66 2.63 3.91
CA THR A 544 38.40 1.96 2.84
C THR A 544 39.27 2.95 2.08
N ARG A 545 38.68 4.04 1.58
CA ARG A 545 39.42 5.07 0.84
C ARG A 545 40.48 5.77 1.68
N MET A 546 40.21 6.00 2.97
CA MET A 546 41.21 6.53 3.88
C MET A 546 42.36 5.55 4.09
N ASN A 547 42.07 4.25 4.26
CA ASN A 547 43.11 3.24 4.39
C ASN A 547 43.95 3.14 3.11
N GLU A 548 43.33 3.20 1.92
CA GLU A 548 44.03 3.27 0.63
C GLU A 548 44.96 4.49 0.55
N ILE A 549 44.48 5.68 0.89
CA ILE A 549 45.32 6.89 0.86
C ILE A 549 46.50 6.77 1.83
N ILE A 550 46.27 6.21 3.03
CA ILE A 550 47.34 5.99 4.01
C ILE A 550 48.31 4.92 3.50
N GLU A 551 47.84 3.85 2.86
CA GLU A 551 48.68 2.78 2.29
C GLU A 551 49.45 3.21 1.03
N GLU A 552 48.93 4.12 0.22
CA GLU A 552 49.67 4.68 -0.92
C GLU A 552 50.77 5.65 -0.47
N ASN A 553 50.61 6.25 0.72
CA ASN A 553 51.47 7.33 1.23
C ASN A 553 52.15 7.00 2.56
N PHE A 554 52.19 5.73 3.00
CA PHE A 554 52.67 5.39 4.35
C PHE A 554 54.13 5.79 4.59
N SER A 555 54.95 5.77 3.52
CA SER A 555 56.37 6.13 3.52
C SER A 555 56.60 7.64 3.48
N ASN A 556 55.58 8.44 3.15
CA ASN A 556 55.70 9.89 3.06
C ASN A 556 55.72 10.53 4.47
N PRO A 557 56.82 11.18 4.89
CA PRO A 557 56.90 11.85 6.20
C PRO A 557 55.88 12.98 6.37
N GLU A 558 55.38 13.56 5.27
CA GLU A 558 54.41 14.67 5.27
C GLU A 558 52.94 14.24 5.39
N LEU A 559 52.66 12.93 5.49
CA LEU A 559 51.31 12.41 5.71
C LEU A 559 50.76 12.93 7.05
N SER A 560 49.96 14.00 6.95
CA SER A 560 49.38 14.74 8.07
C SER A 560 47.85 14.71 8.03
N VAL A 561 47.20 15.19 9.10
CA VAL A 561 45.74 15.31 9.14
C VAL A 561 45.23 16.23 8.03
N ASP A 562 45.95 17.31 7.72
CA ASP A 562 45.55 18.27 6.69
C ASP A 562 45.60 17.64 5.28
N PHE A 563 46.62 16.80 5.02
CA PHE A 563 46.72 16.02 3.79
C PHE A 563 45.54 15.04 3.63
N LEU A 564 45.19 14.31 4.70
CA LEU A 564 44.04 13.40 4.67
C LEU A 564 42.72 14.15 4.49
N ALA A 565 42.54 15.28 5.17
CA ALA A 565 41.35 16.10 5.07
C ALA A 565 41.13 16.61 3.62
N GLU A 566 42.20 17.08 2.97
CA GLU A 566 42.17 17.50 1.58
C GLU A 566 41.83 16.34 0.62
N LYS A 567 42.50 15.20 0.75
CA LYS A 567 42.28 14.03 -0.13
C LYS A 567 40.91 13.36 0.06
N LEU A 568 40.33 13.46 1.26
CA LEU A 568 39.01 12.93 1.60
C LEU A 568 37.89 13.96 1.43
N CYS A 569 38.20 15.17 0.94
CA CYS A 569 37.27 16.28 0.73
C CYS A 569 36.42 16.61 1.98
N ILE A 570 37.04 16.60 3.16
CA ILE A 570 36.38 16.88 4.45
C ILE A 570 37.16 17.95 5.21
N SER A 571 36.49 18.76 6.02
CA SER A 571 37.19 19.72 6.89
C SER A 571 38.04 19.00 7.93
N ARG A 572 39.14 19.62 8.36
CA ARG A 572 40.01 19.08 9.42
C ARG A 572 39.23 18.73 10.69
N SER A 573 38.34 19.63 11.12
CA SER A 573 37.48 19.42 12.29
C SER A 573 36.48 18.27 12.07
N GLY A 574 35.90 18.16 10.87
CA GLY A 574 34.99 17.07 10.53
C GLY A 574 35.69 15.70 10.48
N LEU A 575 36.94 15.64 10.01
CA LEU A 575 37.76 14.42 10.04
C LEU A 575 38.05 13.99 11.48
N PHE A 576 38.42 14.95 12.33
CA PHE A 576 38.64 14.70 13.76
C PHE A 576 37.39 14.16 14.44
N ALA A 577 36.25 14.83 14.29
CA ALA A 577 34.97 14.40 14.87
C ALA A 577 34.58 13.00 14.37
N LYS A 578 34.67 12.75 13.06
CA LYS A 578 34.32 11.45 12.47
C LYS A 578 35.18 10.31 13.00
N ILE A 579 36.50 10.45 12.98
CA ILE A 579 37.41 9.40 13.48
C ILE A 579 37.26 9.22 14.98
N LYS A 580 37.09 10.30 15.74
CA LYS A 580 36.87 10.23 17.18
C LYS A 580 35.55 9.51 17.52
N THR A 581 34.47 9.75 16.78
CA THR A 581 33.19 9.09 17.05
C THR A 581 33.17 7.62 16.60
N LEU A 582 33.85 7.28 15.50
CA LEU A 582 33.97 5.91 14.97
C LEU A 582 34.96 5.05 15.77
N ALA A 583 36.19 5.53 15.99
CA ALA A 583 37.30 4.74 16.53
C ALA A 583 37.83 5.23 17.89
N ASN A 584 37.37 6.38 18.39
CA ASN A 584 37.80 7.00 19.65
C ASN A 584 39.31 7.24 19.77
N ILE A 585 39.95 7.49 18.63
CA ILE A 585 41.34 7.91 18.52
C ILE A 585 41.43 9.15 17.64
N THR A 586 42.56 9.83 17.69
CA THR A 586 42.82 10.96 16.81
C THR A 586 43.22 10.48 15.40
N PRO A 587 43.00 11.28 14.34
CA PRO A 587 43.47 10.96 12.99
C PRO A 587 44.99 10.66 12.95
N ASN A 588 45.79 11.36 13.77
CA ASN A 588 47.23 11.12 13.88
C ASN A 588 47.55 9.75 14.49
N GLU A 589 46.86 9.36 15.56
CA GLU A 589 46.99 8.02 16.14
C GLU A 589 46.56 6.95 15.14
N LEU A 590 45.54 7.23 14.31
CA LEU A 590 45.10 6.28 13.30
C LEU A 590 46.16 6.07 12.19
N ILE A 591 46.75 7.14 11.66
CA ILE A 591 47.89 7.06 10.73
C ILE A 591 49.01 6.22 11.34
N GLN A 592 49.31 6.48 12.61
CA GLN A 592 50.34 5.75 13.35
C GLN A 592 50.00 4.25 13.45
N VAL A 593 48.76 3.90 13.78
CA VAL A 593 48.31 2.50 13.84
C VAL A 593 48.47 1.82 12.49
N VAL A 594 48.05 2.44 11.38
CA VAL A 594 48.18 1.84 10.04
C VAL A 594 49.64 1.65 9.63
N ARG A 595 50.51 2.64 9.88
CA ARG A 595 51.97 2.50 9.65
C ARG A 595 52.57 1.35 10.45
N LEU A 596 52.16 1.21 11.71
CA LEU A 596 52.61 0.11 12.58
C LEU A 596 52.09 -1.26 12.09
N LYS A 597 50.88 -1.35 11.53
CA LYS A 597 50.39 -2.57 10.87
C LYS A 597 51.24 -2.95 9.67
N LYS A 598 51.57 -1.99 8.81
CA LYS A 598 52.44 -2.24 7.65
C LYS A 598 53.85 -2.67 8.09
N ALA A 599 54.36 -2.07 9.16
CA ALA A 599 55.62 -2.48 9.77
C ALA A 599 55.57 -3.94 10.26
N ALA A 600 54.47 -4.36 10.90
CA ALA A 600 54.29 -5.75 11.35
C ALA A 600 54.27 -6.75 10.18
N ILE A 601 53.65 -6.39 9.06
CA ILE A 601 53.66 -7.21 7.82
C ILE A 601 55.09 -7.32 7.27
N LEU A 602 55.82 -6.21 7.16
CA LEU A 602 57.21 -6.19 6.67
C LEU A 602 58.17 -6.94 7.60
N LEU A 603 57.95 -6.89 8.92
CA LEU A 603 58.68 -7.67 9.91
C LEU A 603 58.41 -9.18 9.74
N ALA A 604 57.18 -9.56 9.40
CA ALA A 604 56.81 -10.96 9.15
C ALA A 604 57.41 -11.52 7.84
N GLU A 605 57.65 -10.68 6.83
CA GLU A 605 58.33 -11.09 5.59
C GLU A 605 59.83 -11.40 5.78
N ASN A 606 60.43 -10.92 6.88
CA ASN A 606 61.83 -11.20 7.27
C ASN A 606 62.91 -10.78 6.24
N LYS A 607 62.60 -9.82 5.35
CA LYS A 607 63.51 -9.35 4.28
C LYS A 607 64.37 -8.14 4.66
N TYR A 608 63.96 -7.37 5.66
CA TYR A 608 64.54 -6.07 6.00
C TYR A 608 64.89 -5.98 7.48
N ARG A 609 65.90 -5.17 7.84
CA ARG A 609 66.27 -4.91 9.24
C ARG A 609 65.24 -3.99 9.91
N ILE A 610 65.08 -4.10 11.23
CA ILE A 610 64.12 -3.28 12.01
C ILE A 610 64.33 -1.78 11.78
N ASN A 611 65.58 -1.32 11.68
CA ASN A 611 65.90 0.09 11.41
C ASN A 611 65.48 0.51 9.98
N GLU A 612 65.60 -0.37 8.99
CA GLU A 612 65.17 -0.09 7.61
C GLU A 612 63.65 -0.02 7.53
N ILE A 613 62.95 -0.96 8.19
CA ILE A 613 61.49 -0.99 8.27
C ILE A 613 60.95 0.29 8.92
N CYS A 614 61.60 0.80 9.98
CA CYS A 614 61.24 2.07 10.61
C CYS A 614 61.19 3.22 9.59
N TYR A 615 62.22 3.39 8.77
CA TYR A 615 62.24 4.45 7.77
C TYR A 615 61.28 4.17 6.60
N MET A 616 61.15 2.91 6.18
CA MET A 616 60.21 2.50 5.11
C MET A 616 58.76 2.82 5.48
N VAL A 617 58.38 2.68 6.75
CA VAL A 617 57.03 3.00 7.23
C VAL A 617 56.84 4.46 7.66
N GLY A 618 57.78 5.34 7.33
CA GLY A 618 57.66 6.80 7.52
C GLY A 618 57.94 7.29 8.94
N PHE A 619 58.64 6.51 9.78
CA PHE A 619 59.12 6.98 11.09
C PHE A 619 60.54 7.53 10.99
N ASN A 620 60.76 8.72 11.58
CA ASN A 620 62.06 9.40 11.55
C ASN A 620 63.01 8.98 12.69
N ASN A 621 62.54 8.17 13.65
CA ASN A 621 63.30 7.78 14.84
C ASN A 621 63.01 6.32 15.26
N PRO A 622 64.01 5.40 15.18
CA PRO A 622 63.87 3.99 15.55
C PRO A 622 63.47 3.73 17.02
N SER A 623 63.94 4.57 17.94
CA SER A 623 63.60 4.48 19.37
C SER A 623 62.16 4.85 19.63
N TYR A 624 61.65 5.85 18.90
CA TYR A 624 60.24 6.24 18.95
C TYR A 624 59.34 5.17 18.31
N PHE A 625 59.72 4.65 17.13
CA PHE A 625 59.04 3.53 16.48
C PHE A 625 58.90 2.32 17.40
N SER A 626 59.99 1.91 18.08
CA SER A 626 59.98 0.75 18.97
C SER A 626 59.04 0.93 20.17
N LYS A 627 58.97 2.15 20.76
CA LYS A 627 58.02 2.46 21.84
C LYS A 627 56.58 2.41 21.35
N CYS A 628 56.30 2.96 20.17
CA CYS A 628 54.96 2.97 19.59
C CYS A 628 54.50 1.57 19.17
N PHE A 629 55.39 0.76 18.60
CA PHE A 629 55.14 -0.63 18.28
C PHE A 629 54.84 -1.46 19.53
N GLN A 630 55.64 -1.30 20.59
CA GLN A 630 55.41 -1.97 21.88
C GLN A 630 54.09 -1.54 22.54
N LYS A 631 53.74 -0.26 22.47
CA LYS A 631 52.45 0.25 22.98
C LYS A 631 51.26 -0.37 22.23
N GLN A 632 51.38 -0.60 20.93
CA GLN A 632 50.28 -1.08 20.08
C GLN A 632 50.13 -2.62 20.06
N PHE A 633 51.25 -3.34 20.04
CA PHE A 633 51.28 -4.82 19.92
C PHE A 633 51.61 -5.54 21.22
N GLY A 634 51.93 -4.81 22.31
CA GLY A 634 52.30 -5.38 23.61
C GLY A 634 53.72 -5.98 23.67
N MET A 635 54.44 -6.03 22.55
CA MET A 635 55.79 -6.61 22.44
C MET A 635 56.70 -5.76 21.56
N LYS A 636 58.02 -5.89 21.73
CA LYS A 636 58.99 -5.12 20.93
C LYS A 636 59.08 -5.66 19.49
N PRO A 637 59.46 -4.83 18.50
CA PRO A 637 59.61 -5.28 17.11
C PRO A 637 60.52 -6.51 16.94
N GLY A 638 61.60 -6.60 17.73
CA GLY A 638 62.51 -7.75 17.68
C GLY A 638 61.94 -9.04 18.28
N GLU A 639 61.06 -8.92 19.29
CA GLU A 639 60.36 -10.06 19.89
C GLU A 639 59.27 -10.57 18.94
N PHE A 640 58.61 -9.68 18.20
CA PHE A 640 57.60 -10.03 17.19
C PHE A 640 58.17 -10.90 16.06
N VAL A 641 59.42 -10.66 15.64
CA VAL A 641 60.12 -11.49 14.64
C VAL A 641 60.49 -12.87 15.19
N ASN A 642 60.80 -12.96 16.49
CA ASN A 642 61.21 -14.21 17.15
C ASN A 642 60.01 -15.08 17.59
N GLY A 643 58.88 -14.49 18.00
CA GLY A 643 57.69 -15.23 18.42
C GLY A 643 57.04 -16.08 17.32
N LYS A 644 57.28 -15.77 16.04
CA LYS A 644 56.89 -16.58 14.88
C LYS A 644 57.92 -17.64 14.44
N ARG A 645 59.06 -17.74 15.11
CA ARG A 645 60.04 -18.82 14.89
C ARG A 645 59.76 -20.06 15.74
N GLU A 646 58.89 -19.95 16.75
CA GLU A 646 58.56 -21.02 17.71
C GLU A 646 57.14 -21.60 17.54
N GLU A 647 56.31 -21.02 16.65
CA GLU A 647 55.11 -21.64 16.05
C GLU A 647 55.44 -22.10 14.63
#